data_AF-A0A957GNW1-F1
#
_entry.id   AF-A0A957GNW1-F1
#
_cell.length_a   1.000
_cell.length_b   1.000
_cell.length_c   1.000
_cell.angle_alpha   90.00
_cell.angle_beta   90.00
_cell.angle_gamma   90.00
#
_symmetry.space_group_name_H-M   'P 1'
#
loop_
_entity.id
_entity.type
_entity.pdbx_description
1 polymer ?
#
loop_
_entity_poly.entity_id
_entity_poly.type
_entity_poly.pdbx_seq_one_letter_code
_entity_poly.pdbx_strand_id
1 'polypeptide(L)'
;MYDEFFAKAYELMEAQRPFITATVVRAEKPTSGKPGDKAIVTVDGVMHGWIGGSCAQPTVIAEALKALADDQPRLIRLSTNPEEQVPRDGLQDVAMTCFSGGTLEIYIEPQRPRPRLLLVGNLPVAQALAHLAKAMSYQVVAVDLEGGSSMNHANTVLATLENIGQQITPQTYVVVATHGNFDEMALEAILRAQPCYVGLVASGKRATAVRDYLRFQGLSDTDMLPLKAPAGLDIQARRGDEIALSIMAEIVQRRRNAELLDLALFQEKTASTGSATSDEEGCSCGCGEEKEVVGEETAVDPVCGMTVQIRGAAYTHTYQGQTYYFCCAGCQLSFVQQPDAYLPLST
;
A
#
# COMPACT_ATOMS: atom_id res chain seq x y z
N MET A 1 -5.84 -4.66 31.01
CA MET A 1 -5.92 -5.94 30.28
C MET A 1 -6.92 -5.86 29.13
N TYR A 2 -8.23 -5.74 29.38
CA TYR A 2 -9.22 -5.58 28.30
C TYR A 2 -8.99 -4.32 27.45
N ASP A 3 -8.72 -3.18 28.08
CA ASP A 3 -8.49 -1.91 27.36
C ASP A 3 -7.20 -1.95 26.51
N GLU A 4 -6.17 -2.64 26.99
CA GLU A 4 -4.90 -2.84 26.29
C GLU A 4 -5.07 -3.70 25.03
N PHE A 5 -5.94 -4.71 25.07
CA PHE A 5 -6.31 -5.52 23.90
C PHE A 5 -6.97 -4.65 22.81
N PHE A 6 -7.96 -3.84 23.17
CA PHE A 6 -8.64 -2.97 22.20
C PHE A 6 -7.75 -1.83 21.70
N ALA A 7 -6.92 -1.24 22.56
CA ALA A 7 -5.93 -0.24 22.16
C ALA A 7 -4.92 -0.81 21.17
N LYS A 8 -4.40 -2.02 21.41
CA LYS A 8 -3.45 -2.68 20.50
C LYS A 8 -4.09 -3.12 19.18
N ALA A 9 -5.35 -3.56 19.20
CA ALA A 9 -6.11 -3.82 17.97
C ALA A 9 -6.27 -2.55 17.13
N TYR A 10 -6.62 -1.42 17.76
CA TYR A 10 -6.76 -0.12 17.09
C TYR A 10 -5.43 0.38 16.51
N GLU A 11 -4.34 0.31 17.28
CA GLU A 11 -2.98 0.64 16.84
C GLU A 11 -2.60 -0.11 15.55
N LEU A 12 -2.83 -1.42 15.51
CA LEU A 12 -2.51 -2.27 14.36
C LEU A 12 -3.42 -1.99 13.15
N MET A 13 -4.71 -1.71 13.37
CA MET A 13 -5.65 -1.32 12.30
C MET A 13 -5.25 0.00 11.63
N GLU A 14 -4.92 1.03 12.40
CA GLU A 14 -4.49 2.34 11.88
C GLU A 14 -3.13 2.26 11.19
N ALA A 15 -2.20 1.47 11.74
CA ALA A 15 -0.90 1.19 11.15
C ALA A 15 -0.97 0.28 9.90
N GLN A 16 -2.16 -0.14 9.47
CA GLN A 16 -2.39 -1.04 8.33
C GLN A 16 -1.62 -2.38 8.46
N ARG A 17 -1.42 -2.86 9.69
CA ARG A 17 -0.78 -4.15 9.99
C ARG A 17 -1.85 -5.22 10.27
N PRO A 18 -1.85 -6.37 9.55
CA PRO A 18 -2.64 -7.52 9.95
C PRO A 18 -2.22 -8.06 11.32
N PHE A 19 -3.15 -8.73 11.98
CA PHE A 19 -2.93 -9.44 13.24
C PHE A 19 -3.97 -10.55 13.40
N ILE A 20 -3.90 -11.29 14.49
CA ILE A 20 -4.86 -12.34 14.82
C ILE A 20 -5.38 -12.09 16.23
N THR A 21 -6.67 -12.30 16.47
CA THR A 21 -7.19 -12.39 17.84
C THR A 21 -7.35 -13.85 18.24
N ALA A 22 -6.95 -14.18 19.47
CA ALA A 22 -7.20 -15.46 20.10
C ALA A 22 -8.09 -15.21 21.34
N THR A 23 -9.22 -15.92 21.43
CA THR A 23 -10.18 -15.83 22.53
C THR A 23 -10.42 -17.20 23.12
N VAL A 24 -10.21 -17.37 24.43
CA VAL A 24 -10.66 -18.57 25.14
C VAL A 24 -12.19 -18.56 25.21
N VAL A 25 -12.83 -19.57 24.64
CA VAL A 25 -14.30 -19.70 24.61
C VAL A 25 -14.82 -20.81 25.56
N ARG A 26 -14.00 -21.82 25.85
CA ARG A 26 -14.27 -22.87 26.86
C ARG A 26 -12.98 -23.20 27.62
N ALA A 27 -13.12 -23.53 28.89
CA ALA A 27 -12.01 -24.01 29.72
C ALA A 27 -12.49 -25.15 30.63
N GLU A 28 -11.74 -26.25 30.66
CA GLU A 28 -11.96 -27.40 31.54
C GLU A 28 -10.76 -27.56 32.47
N LYS A 29 -11.05 -27.75 33.76
CA LYS A 29 -10.04 -27.67 34.82
C LYS A 29 -9.22 -28.97 34.91
N PRO A 30 -7.91 -28.89 35.24
CA PRO A 30 -7.20 -27.70 35.70
C PRO A 30 -6.46 -26.95 34.59
N THR A 31 -6.84 -25.69 34.38
CA THR A 31 -6.20 -24.74 33.45
C THR A 31 -6.20 -23.33 34.06
N SER A 32 -5.24 -22.50 33.65
CA SER A 32 -5.10 -21.10 34.08
C SER A 32 -5.82 -20.11 33.16
N GLY A 33 -6.22 -20.52 31.95
CA GLY A 33 -7.06 -19.74 31.06
C GLY A 33 -8.54 -19.84 31.44
N LYS A 34 -9.30 -18.77 31.22
CA LYS A 34 -10.74 -18.66 31.51
C LYS A 34 -11.51 -18.21 30.27
N PRO A 35 -12.79 -18.61 30.10
CA PRO A 35 -13.62 -18.06 29.03
C PRO A 35 -13.69 -16.53 29.12
N GLY A 36 -13.38 -15.86 28.01
CA GLY A 36 -13.23 -14.40 27.95
C GLY A 36 -11.80 -13.89 27.95
N ASP A 37 -10.81 -14.70 28.37
CA ASP A 37 -9.38 -14.36 28.24
C ASP A 37 -9.02 -14.21 26.75
N LYS A 38 -8.22 -13.18 26.43
CA LYS A 38 -7.93 -12.72 25.07
C LYS A 38 -6.47 -12.31 24.88
N ALA A 39 -5.94 -12.63 23.71
CA ALA A 39 -4.67 -12.10 23.22
C ALA A 39 -4.74 -11.70 21.75
N ILE A 40 -3.87 -10.78 21.34
CA ILE A 40 -3.50 -10.53 19.96
C ILE A 40 -2.20 -11.27 19.66
N VAL A 41 -2.08 -11.87 18.48
CA VAL A 41 -0.82 -12.35 17.92
C VAL A 41 -0.48 -11.49 16.70
N THR A 42 0.75 -10.99 16.62
CA THR A 42 1.24 -10.19 15.48
C THR A 42 1.74 -11.09 14.33
N VAL A 43 1.99 -10.51 13.15
CA VAL A 43 2.57 -11.24 11.99
C VAL A 43 3.96 -11.81 12.29
N ASP A 44 4.68 -11.17 13.21
CA ASP A 44 5.98 -11.52 13.77
C ASP A 44 5.89 -12.53 14.95
N GLY A 45 4.68 -13.03 15.26
CA GLY A 45 4.44 -14.08 16.25
C GLY A 45 4.42 -13.62 17.72
N VAL A 46 4.53 -12.32 17.99
CA VAL A 46 4.49 -11.76 19.35
C VAL A 46 3.05 -11.78 19.88
N MET A 47 2.87 -12.32 21.09
CA MET A 47 1.57 -12.35 21.78
C MET A 47 1.42 -11.18 22.75
N HIS A 48 0.37 -10.38 22.59
CA HIS A 48 -0.04 -9.32 23.51
C HIS A 48 -1.35 -9.72 24.21
N GLY A 49 -1.36 -9.82 25.55
CA GLY A 49 -2.51 -10.28 26.33
C GLY A 49 -2.31 -11.69 26.89
N TRP A 50 -3.40 -12.43 27.12
CA TRP A 50 -3.36 -13.73 27.82
C TRP A 50 -4.46 -14.67 27.33
N ILE A 51 -4.13 -15.95 27.14
CA ILE A 51 -5.09 -17.03 26.80
C ILE A 51 -4.93 -18.28 27.69
N GLY A 52 -4.17 -18.17 28.77
CA GLY A 52 -3.68 -19.30 29.57
C GLY A 52 -2.15 -19.31 29.67
N GLY A 53 -1.63 -20.29 30.41
CA GLY A 53 -0.20 -20.40 30.72
C GLY A 53 0.70 -20.73 29.53
N SER A 54 2.01 -20.68 29.79
CA SER A 54 3.10 -20.84 28.79
C SER A 54 3.03 -22.13 27.94
N CYS A 55 2.35 -23.18 28.40
CA CYS A 55 2.17 -24.41 27.62
C CYS A 55 1.18 -24.25 26.45
N ALA A 56 0.27 -23.27 26.49
CA ALA A 56 -0.70 -23.02 25.43
C ALA A 56 -0.19 -22.02 24.37
N GLN A 57 0.64 -21.06 24.76
CA GLN A 57 1.03 -19.93 23.91
C GLN A 57 1.72 -20.35 22.60
N PRO A 58 2.70 -21.28 22.56
CA PRO A 58 3.37 -21.66 21.31
C PRO A 58 2.41 -22.27 20.29
N THR A 59 1.50 -23.14 20.73
CA THR A 59 0.49 -23.78 19.88
C THR A 59 -0.52 -22.75 19.36
N VAL A 60 -0.98 -21.81 20.21
CA VAL A 60 -1.87 -20.72 19.77
C VAL A 60 -1.19 -19.79 18.77
N ILE A 61 0.10 -19.46 18.94
CA ILE A 61 0.86 -18.65 17.98
C ILE A 61 0.99 -19.39 16.64
N ALA A 62 1.32 -20.68 16.66
CA ALA A 62 1.43 -21.48 15.45
C ALA A 62 0.09 -21.58 14.68
N GLU A 63 -1.03 -21.82 15.37
CA GLU A 63 -2.35 -21.85 14.74
C GLU A 63 -2.86 -20.47 14.32
N ALA A 64 -2.49 -19.41 15.04
CA ALA A 64 -2.78 -18.03 14.66
C ALA A 64 -2.05 -17.65 13.35
N LEU A 65 -0.76 -17.93 13.23
CA LEU A 65 0.00 -17.63 12.01
C LEU A 65 -0.54 -18.43 10.80
N LYS A 66 -1.00 -19.67 11.01
CA LYS A 66 -1.68 -20.45 9.97
C LYS A 66 -3.04 -19.84 9.57
N ALA A 67 -3.84 -19.38 10.53
CA ALA A 67 -5.12 -18.69 10.29
C ALA A 67 -4.94 -17.34 9.56
N LEU A 68 -3.86 -16.60 9.86
CA LEU A 68 -3.52 -15.37 9.14
C LEU A 68 -3.03 -15.64 7.72
N ALA A 69 -2.35 -16.76 7.49
CA ALA A 69 -2.05 -17.21 6.15
C ALA A 69 -3.37 -17.47 5.39
N ASP A 70 -4.13 -18.50 5.75
CA ASP A 70 -5.27 -18.99 4.96
C ASP A 70 -6.55 -18.12 4.98
N ASP A 71 -6.53 -17.00 5.70
CA ASP A 71 -7.67 -16.09 5.88
C ASP A 71 -8.88 -16.78 6.55
N GLN A 72 -8.68 -17.96 7.17
CA GLN A 72 -9.75 -18.74 7.81
C GLN A 72 -9.70 -18.61 9.34
N PRO A 73 -10.84 -18.33 10.01
CA PRO A 73 -10.92 -18.48 11.45
C PRO A 73 -10.86 -19.96 11.84
N ARG A 74 -10.27 -20.24 13.01
CA ARG A 74 -10.08 -21.60 13.55
C ARG A 74 -10.65 -21.68 14.96
N LEU A 75 -11.45 -22.69 15.25
CA LEU A 75 -11.76 -23.08 16.63
C LEU A 75 -10.89 -24.29 16.96
N ILE A 76 -9.91 -24.13 17.85
CA ILE A 76 -9.02 -25.21 18.26
C ILE A 76 -9.33 -25.70 19.68
N ARG A 77 -9.22 -27.00 19.91
CA ARG A 77 -9.22 -27.61 21.25
C ARG A 77 -7.80 -28.04 21.60
N LEU A 78 -7.20 -27.35 22.55
CA LEU A 78 -5.95 -27.78 23.18
C LEU A 78 -6.28 -28.84 24.23
N SER A 79 -5.71 -30.04 24.09
CA SER A 79 -5.83 -31.15 25.04
C SER A 79 -4.52 -31.94 25.13
N THR A 80 -4.31 -32.68 26.21
CA THR A 80 -3.19 -33.64 26.31
C THR A 80 -3.46 -34.90 25.51
N ASN A 81 -4.73 -35.31 25.44
CA ASN A 81 -5.18 -36.57 24.84
C ASN A 81 -6.19 -36.26 23.71
N PRO A 82 -5.76 -35.65 22.58
CA PRO A 82 -6.66 -35.26 21.49
C PRO A 82 -7.40 -36.45 20.86
N GLU A 83 -6.76 -37.61 20.78
CA GLU A 83 -7.34 -38.85 20.21
C GLU A 83 -8.49 -39.44 21.05
N GLU A 84 -8.54 -39.13 22.36
CA GLU A 84 -9.62 -39.55 23.25
C GLU A 84 -10.81 -38.58 23.25
N GLN A 85 -10.67 -37.41 22.59
CA GLN A 85 -11.73 -36.42 22.53
C GLN A 85 -12.84 -36.84 21.57
N VAL A 86 -14.10 -36.62 21.96
CA VAL A 86 -15.22 -36.72 21.02
C VAL A 86 -15.05 -35.66 19.92
N PRO A 87 -14.98 -36.04 18.63
CA PRO A 87 -14.87 -35.09 17.54
C PRO A 87 -16.12 -34.20 17.45
N ARG A 88 -15.92 -32.94 17.10
CA ARG A 88 -16.98 -31.95 16.93
C ARG A 88 -16.75 -31.19 15.63
N ASP A 89 -17.80 -31.01 14.84
CA ASP A 89 -17.71 -30.26 13.59
C ASP A 89 -17.23 -28.82 13.83
N GLY A 90 -16.36 -28.34 12.95
CA GLY A 90 -15.65 -27.06 13.08
C GLY A 90 -14.61 -26.96 14.20
N LEU A 91 -14.39 -27.99 15.04
CA LEU A 91 -13.40 -28.00 16.11
C LEU A 91 -12.16 -28.80 15.71
N GLN A 92 -10.98 -28.17 15.75
CA GLN A 92 -9.70 -28.82 15.45
C GLN A 92 -9.00 -29.23 16.74
N ASP A 93 -8.80 -30.53 16.96
CA ASP A 93 -8.04 -31.05 18.09
C ASP A 93 -6.53 -30.89 17.87
N VAL A 94 -5.86 -30.27 18.84
CA VAL A 94 -4.42 -30.01 18.80
C VAL A 94 -3.79 -30.42 20.14
N ALA A 95 -2.74 -31.24 20.06
CA ALA A 95 -2.00 -31.68 21.24
C ALA A 95 -1.31 -30.49 21.94
N MET A 96 -1.37 -30.46 23.27
CA MET A 96 -0.48 -29.64 24.10
C MET A 96 0.33 -30.50 25.07
N THR A 97 1.59 -30.12 25.27
CA THR A 97 2.54 -30.80 26.17
C THR A 97 2.35 -30.43 27.65
N CYS A 98 1.14 -30.03 28.06
CA CYS A 98 0.87 -29.52 29.40
C CYS A 98 0.53 -30.66 30.37
N PHE A 99 1.37 -30.92 31.37
CA PHE A 99 1.15 -31.97 32.36
C PHE A 99 -0.05 -31.76 33.31
N SER A 100 -0.86 -30.70 33.14
CA SER A 100 -2.03 -30.44 34.01
C SER A 100 -3.28 -31.26 33.64
N GLY A 101 -3.41 -31.72 32.38
CA GLY A 101 -4.61 -32.44 31.93
C GLY A 101 -5.88 -31.59 31.82
N GLY A 102 -5.77 -30.25 31.80
CA GLY A 102 -6.90 -29.36 31.48
C GLY A 102 -7.13 -29.22 29.97
N THR A 103 -8.32 -28.78 29.57
CA THR A 103 -8.70 -28.55 28.16
C THR A 103 -9.01 -27.07 27.94
N LEU A 104 -8.66 -26.51 26.77
CA LEU A 104 -9.07 -25.17 26.35
C LEU A 104 -9.65 -25.23 24.93
N GLU A 105 -10.86 -24.67 24.70
CA GLU A 105 -11.29 -24.31 23.34
C GLU A 105 -10.99 -22.82 23.12
N ILE A 106 -10.25 -22.52 22.05
CA ILE A 106 -9.79 -21.18 21.69
C ILE A 106 -10.25 -20.87 20.27
N TYR A 107 -10.99 -19.78 20.11
CA TYR A 107 -11.36 -19.23 18.81
C TYR A 107 -10.28 -18.25 18.36
N ILE A 108 -9.73 -18.49 17.17
CA ILE A 108 -8.63 -17.78 16.54
C ILE A 108 -9.18 -17.14 15.26
N GLU A 109 -9.08 -15.82 15.13
CA GLU A 109 -9.69 -15.08 14.03
C GLU A 109 -8.71 -14.05 13.43
N PRO A 110 -8.31 -14.21 12.14
CA PRO A 110 -7.41 -13.27 11.47
C PRO A 110 -8.10 -11.93 11.23
N GLN A 111 -7.38 -10.85 11.46
CA GLN A 111 -7.84 -9.47 11.29
C GLN A 111 -6.97 -8.80 10.22
N ARG A 112 -7.55 -8.54 9.05
CA ARG A 112 -6.95 -7.67 8.04
C ARG A 112 -7.52 -6.25 8.16
N PRO A 113 -6.69 -5.21 8.14
CA PRO A 113 -7.16 -3.82 8.17
C PRO A 113 -7.93 -3.49 6.89
N ARG A 114 -8.69 -2.38 6.90
CA ARG A 114 -9.36 -1.89 5.68
C ARG A 114 -8.29 -1.47 4.67
N PRO A 115 -8.26 -2.04 3.45
CA PRO A 115 -7.23 -1.72 2.46
C PRO A 115 -7.33 -0.25 2.04
N ARG A 116 -6.18 0.35 1.73
CA ARG A 116 -6.11 1.75 1.31
C ARG A 116 -6.09 1.87 -0.22
N LEU A 117 -6.83 2.83 -0.75
CA LEU A 117 -6.77 3.22 -2.16
C LEU A 117 -6.34 4.69 -2.24
N LEU A 118 -5.16 4.93 -2.79
CA LEU A 118 -4.60 6.25 -3.05
C LEU A 118 -4.89 6.65 -4.52
N LEU A 119 -5.66 7.72 -4.71
CA LEU A 119 -6.08 8.22 -6.02
C LEU A 119 -5.39 9.55 -6.30
N VAL A 120 -4.64 9.65 -7.40
CA VAL A 120 -4.03 10.91 -7.84
C VAL A 120 -4.78 11.44 -9.06
N GLY A 121 -5.32 12.66 -8.94
CA GLY A 121 -6.21 13.26 -9.93
C GLY A 121 -7.68 13.22 -9.49
N ASN A 122 -8.43 14.23 -9.94
CA ASN A 122 -9.82 14.51 -9.52
C ASN A 122 -10.88 14.14 -10.59
N LEU A 123 -10.46 13.53 -11.70
CA LEU A 123 -11.27 13.33 -12.91
C LEU A 123 -12.42 12.33 -12.71
N PRO A 124 -13.43 12.27 -13.60
CA PRO A 124 -14.61 11.40 -13.42
C PRO A 124 -14.30 9.91 -13.20
N VAL A 125 -13.20 9.39 -13.74
CA VAL A 125 -12.72 8.01 -13.46
C VAL A 125 -12.31 7.88 -11.99
N ALA A 126 -11.55 8.83 -11.45
CA ALA A 126 -11.13 8.84 -10.04
C ALA A 126 -12.33 9.03 -9.09
N GLN A 127 -13.29 9.89 -9.45
CA GLN A 127 -14.52 10.09 -8.68
C GLN A 127 -15.38 8.82 -8.62
N ALA A 128 -15.57 8.14 -9.77
CA ALA A 128 -16.30 6.87 -9.85
C ALA A 128 -15.57 5.75 -9.10
N LEU A 129 -14.25 5.68 -9.21
CA LEU A 129 -13.41 4.71 -8.50
C LEU A 129 -13.43 4.95 -6.98
N ALA A 130 -13.42 6.21 -6.53
CA ALA A 130 -13.59 6.56 -5.13
C ALA A 130 -14.96 6.09 -4.58
N HIS A 131 -16.04 6.24 -5.37
CA HIS A 131 -17.36 5.75 -4.99
C HIS A 131 -17.40 4.21 -4.85
N LEU A 132 -16.86 3.48 -5.84
CA LEU A 132 -16.79 2.02 -5.80
C LEU A 132 -15.95 1.53 -4.61
N ALA A 133 -14.75 2.09 -4.42
CA ALA A 133 -13.86 1.74 -3.33
C ALA A 133 -14.50 2.03 -1.95
N LYS A 134 -15.24 3.13 -1.82
CA LYS A 134 -15.98 3.48 -0.60
C LYS A 134 -17.10 2.48 -0.31
N ALA A 135 -17.86 2.06 -1.32
CA ALA A 135 -18.86 1.01 -1.18
C ALA A 135 -18.22 -0.35 -0.78
N MET A 136 -16.99 -0.61 -1.24
CA MET A 136 -16.19 -1.78 -0.85
C MET A 136 -15.39 -1.59 0.45
N SER A 137 -15.68 -0.55 1.24
CA SER A 137 -15.03 -0.25 2.54
C SER A 137 -13.51 -0.01 2.53
N TYR A 138 -12.94 0.40 1.39
CA TYR A 138 -11.55 0.87 1.33
C TYR A 138 -11.39 2.22 2.05
N GLN A 139 -10.23 2.47 2.64
CA GLN A 139 -9.82 3.82 3.04
C GLN A 139 -9.37 4.57 1.78
N VAL A 140 -10.18 5.52 1.30
CA VAL A 140 -9.85 6.27 0.07
C VAL A 140 -9.10 7.56 0.43
N VAL A 141 -7.87 7.70 -0.04
CA VAL A 141 -7.08 8.95 0.02
C VAL A 141 -7.01 9.52 -1.39
N ALA A 142 -7.33 10.80 -1.57
CA ALA A 142 -7.27 11.48 -2.86
C ALA A 142 -6.19 12.56 -2.87
N VAL A 143 -5.61 12.82 -4.04
CA VAL A 143 -4.71 13.96 -4.29
C VAL A 143 -5.31 14.84 -5.40
N ASP A 144 -5.54 16.10 -5.07
CA ASP A 144 -6.24 17.10 -5.89
C ASP A 144 -5.40 18.38 -5.93
N LEU A 145 -4.44 18.44 -6.87
CA LEU A 145 -3.47 19.55 -6.96
C LEU A 145 -4.07 20.82 -7.59
N GLU A 146 -5.09 20.66 -8.43
CA GLU A 146 -5.80 21.76 -9.11
C GLU A 146 -6.86 22.39 -8.18
N GLY A 147 -7.34 21.63 -7.20
CA GLY A 147 -8.30 22.07 -6.19
C GLY A 147 -9.76 22.06 -6.67
N GLY A 148 -10.67 22.17 -5.70
CA GLY A 148 -12.11 22.27 -5.97
C GLY A 148 -12.80 20.95 -6.36
N SER A 149 -12.14 19.80 -6.20
CA SER A 149 -12.71 18.51 -6.61
C SER A 149 -13.96 18.08 -5.82
N SER A 150 -14.84 17.36 -6.52
CA SER A 150 -15.98 16.65 -5.93
C SER A 150 -15.59 15.24 -5.44
N MET A 151 -14.45 15.08 -4.77
CA MET A 151 -13.97 13.80 -4.22
C MET A 151 -14.73 13.37 -2.95
N ASN A 152 -16.06 13.49 -2.97
CA ASN A 152 -17.00 13.33 -1.86
C ASN A 152 -16.99 11.95 -1.19
N HIS A 153 -16.36 10.95 -1.81
CA HIS A 153 -16.23 9.59 -1.30
C HIS A 153 -14.87 9.32 -0.61
N ALA A 154 -13.90 10.22 -0.77
CA ALA A 154 -12.62 10.15 -0.09
C ALA A 154 -12.78 10.27 1.44
N ASN A 155 -11.90 9.61 2.18
CA ASN A 155 -11.70 9.81 3.61
C ASN A 155 -10.77 10.99 3.90
N THR A 156 -9.87 11.30 2.96
CA THR A 156 -8.85 12.36 3.07
C THR A 156 -8.55 12.88 1.67
N VAL A 157 -8.40 14.20 1.52
CA VAL A 157 -7.97 14.85 0.27
C VAL A 157 -6.72 15.66 0.55
N LEU A 158 -5.68 15.48 -0.27
CA LEU A 158 -4.40 16.16 -0.19
C LEU A 158 -4.27 17.15 -1.34
N ALA A 159 -3.88 18.39 -1.04
CA ALA A 159 -3.67 19.45 -2.04
C ALA A 159 -2.24 19.47 -2.62
N THR A 160 -1.40 18.49 -2.26
CA THR A 160 0.02 18.41 -2.63
C THR A 160 0.48 16.95 -2.75
N LEU A 161 1.54 16.71 -3.52
CA LEU A 161 2.26 15.42 -3.57
C LEU A 161 3.31 15.28 -2.46
N GLU A 162 3.60 16.34 -1.70
CA GLU A 162 4.46 16.27 -0.53
C GLU A 162 3.99 15.19 0.43
N ASN A 163 4.93 14.39 0.94
CA ASN A 163 4.67 13.30 1.87
C ASN A 163 3.69 12.21 1.34
N ILE A 164 3.42 12.13 0.03
CA ILE A 164 2.58 11.06 -0.56
C ILE A 164 3.07 9.65 -0.19
N GLY A 165 4.39 9.45 -0.06
CA GLY A 165 4.99 8.21 0.41
C GLY A 165 4.55 7.79 1.82
N GLN A 166 4.22 8.73 2.71
CA GLN A 166 3.69 8.42 4.06
C GLN A 166 2.26 7.86 4.02
N GLN A 167 1.54 8.04 2.92
CA GLN A 167 0.22 7.42 2.70
C GLN A 167 0.35 5.99 2.15
N ILE A 168 1.52 5.62 1.62
CA ILE A 168 1.80 4.34 1.00
C ILE A 168 2.25 3.34 2.06
N THR A 169 1.67 2.15 1.98
CA THR A 169 1.97 0.98 2.81
C THR A 169 1.97 -0.24 1.89
N PRO A 170 2.46 -1.41 2.32
CA PRO A 170 2.33 -2.65 1.54
C PRO A 170 0.88 -3.06 1.20
N GLN A 171 -0.14 -2.43 1.80
CA GLN A 171 -1.56 -2.65 1.51
C GLN A 171 -2.25 -1.42 0.87
N THR A 172 -1.46 -0.43 0.42
CA THR A 172 -1.95 0.74 -0.33
C THR A 172 -1.89 0.46 -1.82
N TYR A 173 -3.06 0.35 -2.44
CA TYR A 173 -3.23 0.32 -3.89
C TYR A 173 -3.21 1.76 -4.41
N VAL A 174 -2.43 2.05 -5.44
CA VAL A 174 -2.30 3.41 -5.99
C VAL A 174 -2.88 3.47 -7.41
N VAL A 175 -3.61 4.52 -7.74
CA VAL A 175 -4.11 4.77 -9.09
C VAL A 175 -3.87 6.22 -9.49
N VAL A 176 -3.17 6.41 -10.61
CA VAL A 176 -2.81 7.71 -11.18
C VAL A 176 -3.72 7.97 -12.38
N ALA A 177 -4.54 9.01 -12.29
CA ALA A 177 -5.61 9.34 -13.23
C ALA A 177 -5.66 10.85 -13.50
N THR A 178 -4.51 11.44 -13.86
CA THR A 178 -4.33 12.89 -14.08
C THR A 178 -4.43 13.29 -15.56
N HIS A 179 -4.65 12.32 -16.47
CA HIS A 179 -4.80 12.54 -17.91
C HIS A 179 -3.64 13.33 -18.56
N GLY A 180 -2.40 13.16 -18.06
CA GLY A 180 -1.22 13.81 -18.61
C GLY A 180 -0.64 14.96 -17.78
N ASN A 181 -1.44 15.60 -16.92
CA ASN A 181 -1.02 16.86 -16.27
C ASN A 181 0.16 16.70 -15.29
N PHE A 182 0.21 15.60 -14.53
CA PHE A 182 1.23 15.35 -13.50
C PHE A 182 1.48 13.84 -13.26
N ASP A 183 1.26 12.99 -14.26
CA ASP A 183 1.48 11.53 -14.15
C ASP A 183 2.92 11.21 -13.72
N GLU A 184 3.92 11.81 -14.38
CA GLU A 184 5.35 11.56 -14.17
C GLU A 184 5.81 11.89 -12.74
N MET A 185 5.52 13.12 -12.30
CA MET A 185 5.89 13.62 -10.97
C MET A 185 5.22 12.81 -9.85
N ALA A 186 3.95 12.43 -10.04
CA ALA A 186 3.25 11.56 -9.10
C ALA A 186 3.89 10.17 -9.06
N LEU A 187 4.13 9.55 -10.22
CA LEU A 187 4.68 8.20 -10.31
C LEU A 187 6.10 8.09 -9.75
N GLU A 188 6.94 9.10 -9.94
CA GLU A 188 8.26 9.15 -9.33
C GLU A 188 8.18 9.13 -7.79
N ALA A 189 7.35 10.01 -7.20
CA ALA A 189 7.17 10.06 -5.75
C ALA A 189 6.48 8.80 -5.18
N ILE A 190 5.57 8.19 -5.94
CA ILE A 190 4.86 6.95 -5.58
C ILE A 190 5.80 5.74 -5.62
N LEU A 191 6.54 5.53 -6.71
CA LEU A 191 7.33 4.30 -6.90
C LEU A 191 8.54 4.25 -5.98
N ARG A 192 9.15 5.41 -5.65
CA ARG A 192 10.18 5.52 -4.60
C ARG A 192 9.69 5.03 -3.21
N ALA A 193 8.38 4.95 -2.97
CA ALA A 193 7.78 4.43 -1.73
C ALA A 193 7.35 2.94 -1.82
N GLN A 194 7.76 2.22 -2.87
CA GLN A 194 7.60 0.76 -3.04
C GLN A 194 6.16 0.20 -2.77
N PRO A 195 5.10 0.76 -3.40
CA PRO A 195 3.73 0.26 -3.29
C PRO A 195 3.57 -1.13 -3.93
N CYS A 196 2.60 -1.92 -3.44
CA CYS A 196 2.28 -3.24 -3.99
C CYS A 196 1.56 -3.20 -5.37
N TYR A 197 0.96 -2.06 -5.73
CA TYR A 197 0.31 -1.85 -7.02
C TYR A 197 0.22 -0.37 -7.38
N VAL A 198 0.52 -0.04 -8.64
CA VAL A 198 0.27 1.28 -9.22
C VAL A 198 -0.43 1.12 -10.58
N GLY A 199 -1.68 1.58 -10.68
CA GLY A 199 -2.40 1.64 -11.95
C GLY A 199 -2.33 3.03 -12.58
N LEU A 200 -1.73 3.16 -13.76
CA LEU A 200 -1.80 4.40 -14.55
C LEU A 200 -2.95 4.34 -15.57
N VAL A 201 -3.89 5.30 -15.47
CA VAL A 201 -5.02 5.46 -16.39
C VAL A 201 -4.58 6.22 -17.65
N ALA A 202 -3.78 5.54 -18.49
CA ALA A 202 -3.24 6.10 -19.72
C ALA A 202 -3.23 5.08 -20.87
N SER A 203 -3.14 5.58 -22.11
CA SER A 203 -2.91 4.73 -23.29
C SER A 203 -1.51 4.12 -23.29
N GLY A 204 -1.32 2.97 -23.96
CA GLY A 204 0.00 2.32 -24.06
C GLY A 204 1.11 3.22 -24.64
N LYS A 205 0.77 4.17 -25.52
CA LYS A 205 1.72 5.17 -26.04
C LYS A 205 2.20 6.13 -24.94
N ARG A 206 1.26 6.71 -24.18
CA ARG A 206 1.56 7.60 -23.04
C ARG A 206 2.31 6.85 -21.94
N ALA A 207 1.91 5.62 -21.65
CA ALA A 207 2.58 4.74 -20.69
C ALA A 207 4.04 4.44 -21.05
N THR A 208 4.36 4.31 -22.34
CA THR A 208 5.74 4.10 -22.81
C THR A 208 6.58 5.34 -22.50
N ALA A 209 6.14 6.52 -22.95
CA ALA A 209 6.84 7.79 -22.68
C ALA A 209 7.03 8.07 -21.17
N VAL A 210 6.03 7.74 -20.35
CA VAL A 210 6.12 7.86 -18.88
C VAL A 210 7.17 6.91 -18.28
N ARG A 211 7.28 5.65 -18.75
CA ARG A 211 8.36 4.74 -18.32
C ARG A 211 9.73 5.25 -18.73
N ASP A 212 9.87 5.79 -19.94
CA ASP A 212 11.14 6.30 -20.43
C ASP A 212 11.59 7.56 -19.67
N TYR A 213 10.66 8.42 -19.25
CA TYR A 213 10.92 9.49 -18.29
C TYR A 213 11.38 8.95 -16.92
N LEU A 214 10.69 7.95 -16.36
CA LEU A 214 11.04 7.38 -15.05
C LEU A 214 12.44 6.74 -15.06
N ARG A 215 12.83 6.09 -16.17
CA ARG A 215 14.20 5.60 -16.40
C ARG A 215 15.22 6.72 -16.45
N PHE A 216 14.89 7.85 -17.09
CA PHE A 216 15.76 9.03 -17.12
C PHE A 216 15.97 9.63 -15.73
N GLN A 217 14.95 9.60 -14.86
CA GLN A 217 15.07 9.96 -13.43
C GLN A 217 15.72 8.86 -12.55
N GLY A 218 16.27 7.81 -13.16
CA GLY A 218 17.04 6.77 -12.49
C GLY A 218 16.23 5.65 -11.84
N LEU A 219 14.92 5.56 -12.06
CA LEU A 219 14.13 4.40 -11.63
C LEU A 219 14.44 3.20 -12.52
N SER A 220 14.70 2.05 -11.90
CA SER A 220 14.95 0.80 -12.60
C SER A 220 13.65 0.15 -13.11
N ASP A 221 13.77 -0.78 -14.06
CA ASP A 221 12.63 -1.61 -14.46
C ASP A 221 12.09 -2.46 -13.29
N THR A 222 12.93 -2.76 -12.28
CA THR A 222 12.53 -3.38 -11.01
C THR A 222 11.66 -2.47 -10.14
N ASP A 223 12.00 -1.18 -10.00
CA ASP A 223 11.17 -0.21 -9.26
C ASP A 223 9.80 0.00 -9.95
N MET A 224 9.75 -0.18 -11.27
CA MET A 224 8.54 -0.08 -12.08
C MET A 224 7.75 -1.39 -12.24
N LEU A 225 8.08 -2.47 -11.51
CA LEU A 225 7.29 -3.72 -11.50
C LEU A 225 5.85 -3.55 -10.96
N PRO A 226 5.57 -2.72 -9.94
CA PRO A 226 4.20 -2.47 -9.47
C PRO A 226 3.34 -1.69 -10.49
N LEU A 227 3.97 -0.98 -11.44
CA LEU A 227 3.29 -0.12 -12.39
C LEU A 227 2.66 -0.94 -13.53
N LYS A 228 1.32 -0.92 -13.60
CA LYS A 228 0.56 -1.36 -14.77
C LYS A 228 -0.06 -0.17 -15.50
N ALA A 229 0.04 -0.21 -16.82
CA ALA A 229 -0.59 0.76 -17.72
C ALA A 229 -0.94 0.06 -19.05
N PRO A 230 -2.19 0.15 -19.55
CA PRO A 230 -3.36 0.75 -18.91
C PRO A 230 -3.75 0.04 -17.61
N ALA A 231 -4.27 0.80 -16.64
CA ALA A 231 -4.84 0.25 -15.41
C ALA A 231 -6.17 -0.48 -15.68
N GLY A 232 -6.43 -1.55 -14.92
CA GLY A 232 -7.69 -2.30 -14.96
C GLY A 232 -7.67 -3.53 -15.88
N LEU A 233 -8.65 -4.41 -15.67
CA LEU A 233 -8.86 -5.60 -16.52
C LEU A 233 -9.40 -5.17 -17.89
N ASP A 234 -9.00 -5.87 -18.97
CA ASP A 234 -9.61 -5.61 -20.28
C ASP A 234 -11.03 -6.20 -20.33
N ILE A 235 -12.00 -5.34 -20.01
CA ILE A 235 -13.44 -5.58 -20.18
C ILE A 235 -14.02 -4.75 -21.35
N GLN A 236 -13.17 -4.26 -22.26
CA GLN A 236 -13.51 -3.33 -23.35
C GLN A 236 -14.23 -2.05 -22.90
N ALA A 237 -13.95 -1.58 -21.68
CA ALA A 237 -14.54 -0.38 -21.06
C ALA A 237 -14.36 0.88 -21.92
N ARG A 238 -15.39 1.74 -21.98
CA ARG A 238 -15.39 2.98 -22.76
C ARG A 238 -15.78 4.20 -21.94
N ARG A 239 -16.66 4.04 -20.95
CA ARG A 239 -17.13 5.12 -20.06
C ARG A 239 -16.33 5.13 -18.74
N GLY A 240 -16.28 6.28 -18.07
CA GLY A 240 -15.39 6.47 -16.91
C GLY A 240 -15.73 5.60 -15.70
N ASP A 241 -16.99 5.23 -15.55
CA ASP A 241 -17.52 4.27 -14.58
C ASP A 241 -17.18 2.81 -14.94
N GLU A 242 -17.23 2.45 -16.22
CA GLU A 242 -16.76 1.14 -16.72
C GLU A 242 -15.24 0.99 -16.51
N ILE A 243 -14.47 2.05 -16.75
CA ILE A 243 -13.02 2.09 -16.50
C ILE A 243 -12.75 1.96 -14.99
N ALA A 244 -13.45 2.72 -14.15
CA ALA A 244 -13.35 2.61 -12.70
C ALA A 244 -13.68 1.18 -12.20
N LEU A 245 -14.73 0.55 -12.74
CA LEU A 245 -15.07 -0.84 -12.45
C LEU A 245 -13.95 -1.81 -12.86
N SER A 246 -13.34 -1.62 -14.03
CA SER A 246 -12.23 -2.47 -14.50
C SER A 246 -10.98 -2.38 -13.61
N ILE A 247 -10.70 -1.18 -13.08
CA ILE A 247 -9.59 -0.91 -12.15
C ILE A 247 -9.88 -1.50 -10.78
N MET A 248 -11.11 -1.33 -10.27
CA MET A 248 -11.52 -1.90 -8.98
C MET A 248 -11.50 -3.44 -9.03
N ALA A 249 -11.92 -4.05 -10.14
CA ALA A 249 -11.86 -5.49 -10.37
C ALA A 249 -10.41 -6.02 -10.40
N GLU A 250 -9.46 -5.29 -11.00
CA GLU A 250 -8.04 -5.65 -10.93
C GLU A 250 -7.50 -5.55 -9.50
N ILE A 251 -7.80 -4.47 -8.78
CA ILE A 251 -7.37 -4.28 -7.39
C ILE A 251 -7.85 -5.44 -6.50
N VAL A 252 -9.11 -5.86 -6.66
CA VAL A 252 -9.68 -7.00 -5.92
C VAL A 252 -8.99 -8.32 -6.30
N GLN A 253 -8.73 -8.54 -7.60
CA GLN A 253 -8.00 -9.72 -8.08
C GLN A 253 -6.56 -9.78 -7.53
N ARG A 254 -5.82 -8.67 -7.62
CA ARG A 254 -4.46 -8.54 -7.07
C ARG A 254 -4.44 -8.76 -5.56
N ARG A 255 -5.40 -8.16 -4.83
CA ARG A 255 -5.52 -8.34 -3.39
C ARG A 255 -5.65 -9.81 -3.02
N ARG A 256 -6.63 -10.53 -3.60
CA ARG A 256 -6.83 -11.95 -3.29
C ARG A 256 -5.64 -12.82 -3.74
N ASN A 257 -4.98 -12.48 -4.87
CA ASN A 257 -3.79 -13.20 -5.31
C ASN A 257 -2.56 -12.93 -4.40
N ALA A 258 -2.40 -11.73 -3.84
CA ALA A 258 -1.34 -11.40 -2.90
C ALA A 258 -1.55 -12.12 -1.56
N GLU A 259 -2.79 -12.10 -1.04
CA GLU A 259 -3.18 -12.87 0.15
C GLU A 259 -2.91 -14.38 -0.04
N LEU A 260 -3.06 -14.91 -1.27
CA LEU A 260 -2.71 -16.30 -1.64
C LEU A 260 -1.19 -16.55 -1.85
N LEU A 261 -0.37 -15.53 -2.14
CA LEU A 261 1.08 -15.68 -2.30
C LEU A 261 1.82 -15.63 -0.96
N ASP A 262 1.46 -14.69 -0.08
CA ASP A 262 1.95 -14.66 1.31
C ASP A 262 1.70 -16.02 1.97
N LEU A 263 0.52 -16.58 1.73
CA LEU A 263 0.08 -17.92 2.13
C LEU A 263 1.11 -19.03 1.84
N ALA A 264 1.54 -19.13 0.58
CA ALA A 264 2.48 -20.15 0.15
C ALA A 264 3.86 -19.94 0.79
N LEU A 265 4.33 -18.68 0.84
CA LEU A 265 5.60 -18.31 1.46
C LEU A 265 5.62 -18.58 2.97
N PHE A 266 4.49 -18.48 3.68
CA PHE A 266 4.39 -18.89 5.08
C PHE A 266 4.40 -20.42 5.25
N GLN A 267 3.83 -21.19 4.33
CA GLN A 267 3.91 -22.66 4.35
C GLN A 267 5.34 -23.15 4.09
N GLU A 268 6.08 -22.52 3.17
CA GLU A 268 7.50 -22.82 2.91
C GLU A 268 8.42 -22.35 4.06
N LYS A 269 8.13 -21.19 4.68
CA LYS A 269 8.90 -20.70 5.85
C LYS A 269 8.67 -21.54 7.10
N THR A 270 7.44 -21.98 7.38
CA THR A 270 7.17 -22.85 8.54
C THR A 270 7.83 -24.23 8.42
N ALA A 271 8.23 -24.64 7.21
CA ALA A 271 9.08 -25.82 6.97
C ALA A 271 10.59 -25.56 7.11
N SER A 272 11.05 -24.30 7.29
CA SER A 272 12.48 -23.93 7.20
C SER A 272 13.02 -23.01 8.31
N THR A 273 12.21 -22.19 8.98
CA THR A 273 12.71 -21.22 9.98
C THR A 273 12.87 -21.83 11.38
N GLY A 274 14.05 -22.38 11.64
CA GLY A 274 14.43 -23.01 12.92
C GLY A 274 15.68 -22.43 13.61
N SER A 275 16.00 -21.14 13.45
CA SER A 275 17.16 -20.53 14.14
C SER A 275 17.16 -18.98 14.19
N ALA A 276 17.61 -18.43 15.33
CA ALA A 276 18.43 -17.20 15.52
C ALA A 276 18.08 -15.92 14.69
N THR A 277 17.50 -14.83 15.23
CA THR A 277 17.92 -13.83 16.27
C THR A 277 18.61 -12.56 15.72
N SER A 278 18.42 -11.45 16.44
CA SER A 278 18.52 -10.03 16.03
C SER A 278 19.92 -9.38 16.17
N ASP A 279 20.11 -8.18 15.60
CA ASP A 279 20.19 -6.88 16.33
C ASP A 279 20.43 -5.67 15.38
N GLU A 280 20.05 -4.45 15.77
CA GLU A 280 20.21 -3.16 15.01
C GLU A 280 20.59 -1.98 15.94
N GLU A 281 21.26 -0.93 15.43
CA GLU A 281 21.59 0.32 16.17
C GLU A 281 21.51 1.63 15.34
N GLY A 282 20.70 2.61 15.78
CA GLY A 282 21.13 4.01 16.07
C GLY A 282 21.12 5.18 15.03
N CYS A 283 20.38 6.27 15.35
CA CYS A 283 20.54 7.71 14.97
C CYS A 283 20.37 8.16 13.47
N SER A 284 19.90 9.37 13.03
CA SER A 284 19.61 10.74 13.56
C SER A 284 20.80 11.75 13.55
N CYS A 285 20.76 13.04 13.12
CA CYS A 285 19.75 14.03 12.63
C CYS A 285 20.40 15.01 11.56
N GLY A 286 19.93 16.20 11.12
CA GLY A 286 18.75 17.09 11.35
C GLY A 286 18.95 18.56 10.83
N CYS A 287 17.87 19.36 10.63
CA CYS A 287 17.79 20.84 10.31
C CYS A 287 18.33 21.34 8.93
N GLY A 288 17.92 22.48 8.31
CA GLY A 288 16.79 23.44 8.48
C GLY A 288 16.92 24.76 7.63
N GLU A 289 15.79 25.42 7.26
CA GLU A 289 15.58 26.88 6.90
C GLU A 289 16.35 27.53 5.68
N GLU A 290 15.96 28.62 4.96
CA GLU A 290 14.79 29.57 4.92
C GLU A 290 14.71 30.39 3.58
N LYS A 291 13.51 30.89 3.16
CA LYS A 291 13.22 32.11 2.29
C LYS A 291 13.72 32.15 0.81
N GLU A 292 13.52 33.16 -0.10
CA GLU A 292 12.45 34.10 -0.59
C GLU A 292 12.91 34.64 -2.02
N VAL A 293 12.37 35.55 -2.87
CA VAL A 293 11.24 36.55 -2.93
C VAL A 293 10.80 36.84 -4.42
N VAL A 294 9.77 37.68 -4.66
CA VAL A 294 9.11 38.24 -5.91
C VAL A 294 10.05 38.87 -7.00
N GLY A 295 9.75 39.07 -8.31
CA GLY A 295 8.52 38.92 -9.13
C GLY A 295 8.75 38.66 -10.66
N GLU A 296 7.69 38.78 -11.48
CA GLU A 296 7.51 38.11 -12.80
C GLU A 296 8.27 38.67 -14.03
N GLU A 297 8.76 37.78 -14.89
CA GLU A 297 9.21 38.02 -16.28
C GLU A 297 8.71 36.87 -17.19
N THR A 298 8.72 37.02 -18.52
CA THR A 298 8.26 35.99 -19.48
C THR A 298 9.19 35.82 -20.69
N ALA A 299 9.24 34.59 -21.23
CA ALA A 299 10.02 34.17 -22.39
C ALA A 299 9.14 33.37 -23.37
N VAL A 300 9.69 32.97 -24.53
CA VAL A 300 9.00 32.12 -25.52
C VAL A 300 9.79 30.82 -25.72
N ASP A 301 9.09 29.70 -25.71
CA ASP A 301 9.62 28.36 -25.96
C ASP A 301 10.02 28.20 -27.44
N PRO A 302 11.28 27.88 -27.78
CA PRO A 302 11.76 27.79 -29.16
C PRO A 302 11.28 26.53 -29.91
N VAL A 303 10.75 25.52 -29.22
CA VAL A 303 10.27 24.26 -29.81
C VAL A 303 8.80 24.36 -30.20
N CYS A 304 7.97 25.06 -29.42
CA CYS A 304 6.51 25.14 -29.63
C CYS A 304 5.94 26.56 -29.80
N GLY A 305 6.72 27.62 -29.56
CA GLY A 305 6.29 29.02 -29.69
C GLY A 305 5.36 29.52 -28.58
N MET A 306 5.19 28.76 -27.48
CA MET A 306 4.37 29.17 -26.34
C MET A 306 5.10 30.15 -25.43
N THR A 307 4.39 31.15 -24.90
CA THR A 307 4.91 32.05 -23.87
C THR A 307 4.96 31.33 -22.51
N VAL A 308 6.11 31.39 -21.84
CA VAL A 308 6.40 30.76 -20.54
C VAL A 308 6.78 31.86 -19.54
N GLN A 309 6.33 31.78 -18.28
CA GLN A 309 6.87 32.66 -17.25
C GLN A 309 8.29 32.23 -16.89
N ILE A 310 9.27 33.15 -16.98
CA ILE A 310 10.68 32.92 -16.61
C ILE A 310 10.80 32.53 -15.13
N ARG A 311 10.04 33.23 -14.29
CA ARG A 311 10.00 33.02 -12.85
C ARG A 311 9.24 31.74 -12.53
N GLY A 312 9.93 30.76 -11.95
CA GLY A 312 9.34 29.47 -11.60
C GLY A 312 9.20 28.50 -12.78
N ALA A 313 9.83 28.78 -13.93
CA ALA A 313 9.92 27.83 -15.03
C ALA A 313 10.60 26.53 -14.56
N ALA A 314 9.82 25.45 -14.40
CA ALA A 314 10.34 24.13 -14.04
C ALA A 314 11.28 23.55 -15.12
N TYR A 315 11.20 24.05 -16.36
CA TYR A 315 11.91 23.53 -17.53
C TYR A 315 12.74 24.65 -18.16
N THR A 316 14.06 24.61 -17.93
CA THR A 316 15.02 25.58 -18.47
C THR A 316 16.30 24.88 -18.94
N HIS A 317 17.01 25.48 -19.89
CA HIS A 317 18.30 24.96 -20.35
C HIS A 317 19.19 26.10 -20.87
N THR A 318 20.47 26.08 -20.54
CA THR A 318 21.44 27.08 -21.01
C THR A 318 22.29 26.51 -22.14
N TYR A 319 22.17 27.08 -23.34
CA TYR A 319 22.90 26.68 -24.53
C TYR A 319 23.59 27.89 -25.16
N GLN A 320 24.85 27.73 -25.59
CA GLN A 320 25.70 28.81 -26.13
C GLN A 320 25.75 30.10 -25.26
N GLY A 321 25.53 29.98 -23.94
CA GLY A 321 25.53 31.09 -22.99
C GLY A 321 24.19 31.81 -22.81
N GLN A 322 23.16 31.46 -23.59
CA GLN A 322 21.79 31.95 -23.43
C GLN A 322 20.93 30.91 -22.68
N THR A 323 20.10 31.36 -21.74
CA THR A 323 19.10 30.49 -21.09
C THR A 323 17.78 30.52 -21.86
N TYR A 324 17.24 29.34 -22.12
CA TYR A 324 15.97 29.08 -22.78
C TYR A 324 14.97 28.47 -21.78
N TYR A 325 13.69 28.73 -22.00
CA TYR A 325 12.59 28.41 -21.09
C TYR A 325 11.53 27.62 -21.88
N PHE A 326 10.99 26.55 -21.29
CA PHE A 326 10.14 25.61 -22.01
C PHE A 326 8.78 25.40 -21.33
N CYS A 327 7.74 25.17 -22.11
CA CYS A 327 6.38 24.97 -21.61
C CYS A 327 6.21 23.61 -20.91
N CYS A 328 7.04 22.62 -21.27
CA CYS A 328 7.05 21.28 -20.67
C CYS A 328 8.43 20.61 -20.81
N ALA A 329 8.65 19.55 -20.02
CA ALA A 329 9.85 18.71 -20.10
C ALA A 329 10.08 18.13 -21.51
N GLY A 330 9.01 17.87 -22.28
CA GLY A 330 9.13 17.34 -23.65
C GLY A 330 9.77 18.35 -24.62
N CYS A 331 9.46 19.63 -24.50
CA CYS A 331 10.09 20.69 -25.30
C CYS A 331 11.55 20.89 -24.87
N GLN A 332 11.81 20.94 -23.56
CA GLN A 332 13.18 20.99 -23.01
C GLN A 332 14.04 19.81 -23.50
N LEU A 333 13.51 18.58 -23.44
CA LEU A 333 14.22 17.37 -23.88
C LEU A 333 14.47 17.37 -25.40
N SER A 334 13.49 17.78 -26.20
CA SER A 334 13.64 17.91 -27.66
C SER A 334 14.73 18.92 -28.02
N PHE A 335 14.75 20.07 -27.34
CA PHE A 335 15.79 21.09 -27.49
C PHE A 335 17.16 20.57 -27.06
N VAL A 336 17.28 19.89 -25.92
CA VAL A 336 18.55 19.31 -25.44
C VAL A 336 19.10 18.24 -26.40
N GLN A 337 18.23 17.48 -27.08
CA GLN A 337 18.65 16.47 -28.05
C GLN A 337 19.09 17.06 -29.40
N GLN A 338 18.48 18.15 -29.87
CA GLN A 338 18.80 18.79 -31.15
C GLN A 338 18.68 20.33 -31.09
N PRO A 339 19.55 21.06 -30.36
CA PRO A 339 19.39 22.49 -30.13
C PRO A 339 19.35 23.30 -31.44
N ASP A 340 20.26 22.97 -32.36
CA ASP A 340 20.45 23.67 -33.63
C ASP A 340 19.30 23.44 -34.64
N ALA A 341 18.34 22.56 -34.33
CA ALA A 341 17.12 22.38 -35.11
C ALA A 341 16.01 23.38 -34.74
N TYR A 342 16.11 24.02 -33.57
CA TYR A 342 15.11 24.95 -33.02
C TYR A 342 15.62 26.39 -32.91
N LEU A 343 16.91 26.62 -33.20
CA LEU A 343 17.51 27.95 -33.23
C LEU A 343 17.71 28.43 -34.67
N PRO A 344 17.50 29.72 -34.98
CA PRO A 344 17.83 30.26 -36.28
C PRO A 344 19.34 30.19 -36.52
N LEU A 345 19.74 29.61 -37.66
CA LEU A 345 21.14 29.48 -38.06
C LEU A 345 21.89 30.82 -37.96
N SER A 346 22.97 30.83 -37.19
CA SER A 346 23.83 31.99 -37.00
C SER A 346 24.65 32.27 -38.28
N THR A 347 24.37 33.39 -38.93
CA THR A 347 25.13 33.93 -40.08
C THR A 347 26.23 34.88 -39.63
#